data_AF-A0A949F7A4-F1
#
_entry.id   AF-A0A949F7A4-F1
#
_cell.length_a   1.000
_cell.length_b   1.000
_cell.length_c   1.000
_cell.angle_alpha   90.00
_cell.angle_beta   90.00
_cell.angle_gamma   90.00
#
_symmetry.space_group_name_H-M   'P 1'
#
loop_
_entity.id
_entity.type
_entity.pdbx_description
1 polymer ?
#
loop_
_entity_poly.entity_id
_entity_poly.type
_entity_poly.pdbx_seq_one_letter_code
_entity_poly.pdbx_strand_id
1 'polypeptide(L)'
;MPHKRKELKIEGPNLWYLVGLITSDGNLSLDGRHIDITSKDYEFLQSIKKLIGIENKIGVKYNSMRQKAFCIQMANRNFYDFLLGIGLTPRKSLTLTQIDVPKIYFHEFLRGLIDGDGGFIAQMAANSGI
;
A
#
# COMPACT_ATOMS: atom_id res chain seq x y z
N MET A 1 25.58 -6.81 13.56
CA MET A 1 25.88 -7.12 12.15
C MET A 1 24.96 -6.31 11.26
N PRO A 2 25.44 -5.53 10.28
CA PRO A 2 24.55 -4.91 9.30
C PRO A 2 23.99 -6.03 8.42
N HIS A 3 22.71 -6.37 8.59
CA HIS A 3 22.04 -7.24 7.65
C HIS A 3 22.07 -6.56 6.27
N LYS A 4 22.67 -7.23 5.29
CA LYS A 4 22.67 -6.80 3.88
C LYS A 4 21.20 -6.61 3.49
N ARG A 5 20.75 -5.35 3.37
CA ARG A 5 19.33 -5.06 3.13
C ARG A 5 18.98 -5.56 1.73
N LYS A 6 18.03 -6.47 1.64
CA LYS A 6 17.53 -7.02 0.37
C LYS A 6 16.90 -5.87 -0.41
N GLU A 7 17.35 -5.66 -1.65
CA GLU A 7 16.75 -4.69 -2.55
C GLU A 7 15.33 -5.15 -2.93
N LEU A 8 14.40 -4.20 -3.03
CA LEU A 8 13.04 -4.51 -3.43
C LEU A 8 13.01 -4.66 -4.95
N LYS A 9 12.93 -5.89 -5.43
CA LYS A 9 12.92 -6.21 -6.86
C LYS A 9 11.48 -6.15 -7.40
N ILE A 10 10.90 -4.96 -7.44
CA ILE A 10 9.57 -4.71 -8.01
C ILE A 10 9.63 -3.54 -8.97
N GLU A 11 9.09 -3.72 -10.17
CA GLU A 11 9.19 -2.77 -11.26
C GLU A 11 7.88 -2.73 -12.07
N GLY A 12 7.77 -1.74 -12.95
CA GLY A 12 6.69 -1.64 -13.91
C GLY A 12 5.28 -1.67 -13.27
N PRO A 13 4.33 -2.43 -13.84
CA PRO A 13 2.94 -2.47 -13.36
C PRO A 13 2.81 -2.80 -11.86
N ASN A 14 3.58 -3.77 -11.36
CA ASN A 14 3.49 -4.22 -9.97
C ASN A 14 4.00 -3.15 -8.99
N LEU A 15 5.02 -2.38 -9.39
CA LEU A 15 5.52 -1.26 -8.59
C LEU A 15 4.44 -0.19 -8.44
N TRP A 16 3.79 0.20 -9.52
CA TRP A 16 2.78 1.26 -9.48
C TRP A 16 1.49 0.83 -8.80
N TYR A 17 1.11 -0.44 -8.93
CA TYR A 17 0.09 -1.04 -8.09
C TYR A 17 0.42 -0.93 -6.59
N LEU A 18 1.65 -1.32 -6.22
CA LEU A 18 2.10 -1.21 -4.83
C LEU A 18 2.11 0.26 -4.35
N VAL A 19 2.54 1.21 -5.17
CA VAL A 19 2.49 2.65 -4.84
C VAL A 19 1.06 3.10 -4.58
N GLY A 20 0.10 2.70 -5.43
CA GLY A 20 -1.32 2.96 -5.23
C GLY A 20 -1.83 2.42 -3.90
N LEU A 21 -1.49 1.17 -3.58
CA LEU A 21 -1.87 0.52 -2.33
C LEU A 21 -1.25 1.19 -1.09
N ILE A 22 0.01 1.61 -1.17
CA ILE A 22 0.65 2.36 -0.07
C ILE A 22 0.00 3.76 0.07
N THR A 23 -0.48 4.33 -1.03
CA THR A 23 -1.16 5.63 -1.04
C THR A 23 -2.49 5.62 -0.30
N SER A 24 -3.23 4.51 -0.32
CA SER A 24 -4.45 4.31 0.49
C SER A 24 -4.09 3.79 1.89
N ASP A 25 -3.65 2.53 1.96
CA ASP A 25 -3.53 1.74 3.20
C ASP A 25 -2.13 1.75 3.83
N GLY A 26 -1.18 2.44 3.20
CA GLY A 26 0.21 2.46 3.64
C GLY A 26 0.54 3.48 4.71
N ASN A 27 1.70 3.36 5.34
CA ASN A 27 2.25 4.41 6.19
C ASN A 27 3.77 4.48 6.07
N LEU A 28 4.29 5.68 5.82
CA LEU A 28 5.71 5.98 5.90
C LEU A 28 6.04 6.38 7.34
N SER A 29 6.83 5.56 8.02
CA SER A 29 7.34 5.83 9.36
C SER A 29 8.22 7.07 9.38
N LEU A 30 8.19 7.84 10.47
CA LEU A 30 9.03 9.03 10.66
C LEU A 30 10.52 8.70 10.80
N ASP A 31 10.89 7.43 10.97
CA ASP A 31 12.28 6.99 11.04
C ASP A 31 12.97 6.90 9.66
N GLY A 32 12.28 7.27 8.58
CA GLY A 32 12.87 7.48 7.25
C GLY A 32 13.22 6.21 6.50
N ARG A 33 12.68 5.06 6.90
CA ARG A 33 12.97 3.78 6.22
C ARG A 33 11.88 2.72 6.29
N HIS A 34 10.98 2.77 7.28
CA HIS A 34 9.91 1.78 7.35
C HIS A 34 8.69 2.23 6.57
N ILE A 35 8.18 1.29 5.78
CA ILE A 35 6.88 1.36 5.13
C ILE A 35 6.03 0.25 5.70
N ASP A 36 4.82 0.59 6.13
CA ASP A 36 3.81 -0.35 6.56
C ASP A 36 2.68 -0.40 5.55
N ILE A 37 2.09 -1.58 5.33
CA ILE A 37 0.76 -1.75 4.70
C ILE A 37 -0.11 -2.46 5.73
N THR A 38 -1.27 -1.91 6.03
CA THR A 38 -2.18 -2.43 7.06
C THR A 38 -3.50 -2.84 6.43
N SER A 39 -4.00 -4.03 6.76
CA SER A 39 -5.32 -4.48 6.30
C SER A 39 -5.99 -5.37 7.35
N LYS A 40 -7.32 -5.47 7.29
CA LYS A 40 -8.09 -6.44 8.09
C LYS A 40 -8.08 -7.84 7.46
N ASP A 41 -7.73 -7.93 6.18
CA ASP A 41 -7.64 -9.19 5.44
C ASP A 41 -6.20 -9.73 5.46
N TYR A 42 -6.01 -10.86 6.14
CA TYR A 42 -4.71 -11.51 6.25
C TYR A 42 -4.25 -12.12 4.92
N GLU A 43 -5.17 -12.72 4.15
CA GLU A 43 -4.85 -13.38 2.89
C GLU A 43 -4.50 -12.37 1.79
N PHE A 44 -5.15 -11.21 1.82
CA PHE A 44 -4.75 -10.07 1.01
C PHE A 44 -3.29 -9.70 1.28
N LEU A 45 -2.91 -9.51 2.55
CA LEU A 45 -1.52 -9.22 2.91
C LEU A 45 -0.57 -10.35 2.50
N GLN A 46 -0.95 -11.63 2.63
CA GLN A 46 -0.13 -12.74 2.13
C GLN A 46 0.13 -12.62 0.62
N SER A 47 -0.88 -12.24 -0.15
CA SER A 47 -0.78 -12.03 -1.59
C SER A 47 0.15 -10.86 -1.93
N ILE A 48 0.03 -9.74 -1.22
CA ILE A 48 0.93 -8.59 -1.36
C ILE A 48 2.37 -8.97 -1.01
N LYS A 49 2.57 -9.71 0.08
CA LYS A 49 3.90 -10.20 0.50
C LYS A 49 4.56 -11.03 -0.60
N LYS A 50 3.79 -11.91 -1.25
CA LYS A 50 4.25 -12.72 -2.39
C LYS A 50 4.58 -11.86 -3.61
N LEU A 51 3.72 -10.89 -3.92
CA LEU A 51 3.93 -9.94 -5.04
C LEU A 51 5.24 -9.16 -4.89
N ILE A 52 5.53 -8.65 -3.69
CA ILE A 52 6.72 -7.83 -3.42
C ILE A 52 7.97 -8.68 -3.08
N GLY A 53 7.81 -10.00 -2.93
CA GLY A 53 8.92 -10.93 -2.71
C GLY A 53 9.65 -10.80 -1.37
N ILE A 54 8.94 -10.39 -0.30
CA ILE A 54 9.53 -10.29 1.05
C ILE A 54 9.10 -11.46 1.95
N GLU A 55 9.93 -11.78 2.95
CA GLU A 55 9.71 -12.93 3.84
C GLU A 55 9.24 -12.51 5.24
N ASN A 56 9.13 -11.21 5.51
CA ASN A 56 8.76 -10.61 6.79
C ASN A 56 7.45 -11.19 7.35
N LYS A 57 7.38 -11.39 8.67
CA LYS A 57 6.15 -11.83 9.33
C LYS A 57 5.05 -10.79 9.15
N ILE A 58 3.82 -11.24 8.94
CA ILE A 58 2.64 -10.39 9.04
C ILE A 58 2.38 -10.17 10.54
N GLY A 59 2.50 -8.93 10.99
CA GLY A 59 2.26 -8.52 12.36
C GLY A 59 0.78 -8.30 12.64
N VAL A 60 0.44 -8.18 13.93
CA VAL A 60 -0.90 -7.80 14.39
C VAL A 60 -0.83 -6.41 14.98
N LYS A 61 -1.76 -5.55 14.58
CA LYS A 61 -1.97 -4.21 15.14
C LYS A 61 -3.37 -4.12 15.75
N TYR A 62 -3.51 -3.29 16.76
CA TYR A 62 -4.79 -2.93 17.33
C TYR A 62 -4.95 -1.41 17.25
N ASN A 63 -6.12 -0.95 16.80
CA ASN A 63 -6.43 0.48 16.87
C ASN A 63 -6.84 0.88 18.30
N SER A 64 -7.11 2.17 18.52
CA SER A 64 -7.56 2.70 19.82
C SER A 64 -8.85 2.04 20.33
N MET A 65 -9.68 1.52 19.42
CA MET A 65 -10.91 0.78 19.72
C MET A 65 -10.68 -0.73 19.92
N ARG A 66 -9.42 -1.18 20.05
CA ARG A 66 -9.01 -2.59 20.18
C ARG A 66 -9.47 -3.49 19.03
N GLN A 67 -9.77 -2.92 17.87
CA GLN A 67 -10.06 -3.69 16.67
C GLN A 67 -8.76 -4.21 16.09
N LYS A 68 -8.74 -5.51 15.81
CA LYS A 68 -7.58 -6.21 15.25
C LYS A 68 -7.43 -5.86 13.77
N ALA A 69 -6.20 -5.58 13.37
CA ALA A 69 -5.75 -5.51 11.99
C ALA A 69 -4.41 -6.24 11.86
N PHE A 70 -4.02 -6.48 10.62
CA PHE A 70 -2.74 -7.10 10.27
C PHE A 70 -1.87 -6.08 9.55
N CYS A 71 -0.55 -6.24 9.64
CA CYS A 71 0.35 -5.37 8.89
C CYS A 71 1.57 -6.11 8.35
N ILE A 72 2.03 -5.68 7.20
CA ILE A 72 3.35 -5.98 6.70
C ILE A 72 4.21 -4.74 6.91
N GLN A 73 5.38 -4.92 7.52
CA GLN A 73 6.39 -3.88 7.68
C GLN A 73 7.65 -4.25 6.92
N MET A 74 8.16 -3.31 6.15
CA MET A 74 9.42 -3.44 5.42
C MET A 74 10.32 -2.23 5.68
N ALA A 75 11.61 -2.48 5.92
CA ALA A 75 12.63 -1.45 6.06
C ALA A 75 13.45 -1.34 4.78
N ASN A 76 13.20 -0.31 3.98
CA ASN A 76 13.97 -0.04 2.76
C ASN A 76 14.10 1.47 2.54
N ARG A 77 15.31 1.99 2.74
CA ARG A 77 15.58 3.44 2.62
C ARG A 77 15.45 3.93 1.17
N ASN A 78 15.96 3.18 0.21
CA ASN A 78 15.91 3.60 -1.20
C ASN A 78 14.46 3.66 -1.70
N PHE A 79 13.66 2.67 -1.33
CA PHE A 79 12.24 2.68 -1.68
C PHE A 79 11.48 3.78 -0.94
N TYR A 80 11.81 4.04 0.32
CA TYR A 80 11.24 5.17 1.07
C TYR A 80 11.58 6.52 0.41
N ASP A 81 12.84 6.73 0.06
CA ASP A 81 13.30 7.96 -0.59
C ASP A 81 12.68 8.11 -1.99
N PHE A 82 12.48 7.01 -2.73
CA PHE A 82 11.71 6.99 -3.97
C PHE A 82 10.25 7.44 -3.77
N LEU A 83 9.57 6.90 -2.77
CA LEU A 83 8.18 7.28 -2.44
C LEU A 83 8.07 8.77 -2.09
N LEU A 84 9.01 9.29 -1.30
CA LEU A 84 9.10 10.74 -1.04
C LEU A 84 9.29 11.53 -2.34
N GLY A 85 10.18 11.08 -3.22
CA GLY A 85 10.51 11.76 -4.47
C GLY A 85 9.32 11.88 -5.44
N ILE A 86 8.41 10.91 -5.43
CA ILE A 86 7.16 10.96 -6.22
C ILE A 86 6.02 11.69 -5.50
N GLY A 87 6.25 12.24 -4.30
CA GLY A 87 5.28 13.07 -3.56
C GLY A 87 4.54 12.36 -2.42
N LEU A 88 4.81 11.09 -2.15
CA LEU A 88 4.17 10.37 -1.04
C LEU A 88 4.89 10.66 0.29
N THR A 89 4.19 11.22 1.27
CA THR A 89 4.77 11.71 2.52
C THR A 89 4.27 10.96 3.77
N PRO A 90 5.01 10.99 4.90
CA PRO A 90 4.48 10.62 6.20
C PRO A 90 3.26 11.46 6.56
N ARG A 91 2.30 10.90 7.30
CA ARG A 91 1.01 11.56 7.61
C ARG A 91 0.30 12.04 6.33
N LYS A 92 0.34 11.21 5.29
CA LYS A 92 -0.23 11.47 3.95
C LYS A 92 -1.67 11.99 3.97
N SER A 93 -2.53 11.48 4.85
CA SER A 93 -3.92 11.95 4.98
C SER A 93 -4.04 13.45 5.30
N LEU A 94 -2.97 14.08 5.77
CA LEU A 94 -2.91 15.51 6.11
C LEU A 94 -2.01 16.32 5.17
N THR A 95 -1.18 15.66 4.36
CA THR A 95 -0.06 16.32 3.66
C THR A 95 0.02 15.98 2.17
N LEU A 96 -0.65 14.92 1.73
CA LEU A 96 -0.63 14.47 0.36
C LEU A 96 -1.45 15.42 -0.52
N THR A 97 -0.78 15.97 -1.54
CA THR A 97 -1.40 16.87 -2.53
C THR A 97 -1.44 16.22 -3.91
N GLN A 98 -0.31 15.67 -4.35
CA GLN A 98 -0.15 15.03 -5.65
C GLN A 98 0.90 13.92 -5.57
N ILE A 99 0.71 12.88 -6.40
CA ILE A 99 1.73 11.87 -6.68
C ILE A 99 2.10 11.93 -8.15
N ASP A 100 3.39 11.92 -8.45
CA ASP A 100 3.91 11.83 -9.80
C ASP A 100 3.83 10.38 -10.31
N VAL A 101 2.82 10.10 -11.13
CA VAL A 101 2.56 8.78 -11.70
C VAL A 101 2.74 8.84 -13.21
N PRO A 102 3.64 8.04 -13.81
CA PRO A 102 3.75 7.92 -15.25
C PRO A 102 2.42 7.47 -15.86
N LYS A 103 1.98 8.17 -16.92
CA LYS A 103 0.67 7.92 -17.57
C LYS A 103 0.44 6.46 -17.93
N ILE A 104 1.48 5.75 -18.38
CA ILE A 104 1.42 4.33 -18.75
C ILE A 104 1.05 3.39 -17.58
N TYR A 105 1.30 3.82 -16.33
CA TYR A 105 1.01 3.05 -15.13
C TYR A 105 -0.12 3.62 -14.28
N PHE A 106 -0.81 4.65 -14.77
CA PHE A 106 -1.91 5.28 -14.04
C PHE A 106 -3.01 4.28 -13.65
N HIS A 107 -3.35 3.35 -14.55
CA HIS A 107 -4.37 2.33 -14.25
C HIS A 107 -3.95 1.36 -13.15
N GLU A 108 -2.66 1.01 -13.07
CA GLU A 108 -2.16 0.12 -12.02
C GLU A 108 -2.11 0.83 -10.67
N PHE A 109 -1.67 2.09 -10.67
CA PHE A 109 -1.77 2.95 -9.50
C PHE A 109 -3.20 3.07 -9.01
N LEU A 110 -4.15 3.35 -9.91
CA LEU A 110 -5.56 3.48 -9.56
C LEU A 110 -6.14 2.17 -8.99
N ARG A 111 -5.79 1.03 -9.58
CA ARG A 111 -6.17 -0.29 -9.08
C ARG A 111 -5.67 -0.52 -7.64
N GLY A 112 -4.42 -0.17 -7.36
CA GLY A 112 -3.84 -0.26 -6.02
C GLY A 112 -4.55 0.63 -5.00
N LEU A 113 -4.89 1.86 -5.42
CA LEU A 113 -5.63 2.79 -4.57
C LEU A 113 -7.00 2.23 -4.18
N ILE A 114 -7.75 1.74 -5.18
CA ILE A 114 -9.08 1.14 -5.01
C ILE A 114 -9.04 -0.09 -4.10
N ASP A 115 -8.08 -1.00 -4.32
CA ASP A 115 -7.96 -2.23 -3.54
C ASP A 115 -7.65 -1.94 -2.06
N GLY A 116 -6.96 -0.84 -1.75
CA GLY A 116 -6.67 -0.44 -0.38
C GLY A 116 -7.82 0.27 0.33
N ASP A 117 -8.36 1.34 -0.26
CA ASP A 117 -9.44 2.09 0.41
C ASP A 117 -10.75 1.27 0.50
N GLY A 118 -10.94 0.32 -0.43
CA GLY A 118 -12.07 -0.59 -0.46
C GLY A 118 -13.40 0.10 -0.79
N GLY A 119 -14.02 -0.27 -1.92
CA GLY A 119 -15.45 0.01 -2.13
C GLY A 119 -15.92 0.10 -3.58
N PHE A 120 -16.67 -0.91 -4.01
CA PHE A 120 -17.72 -0.77 -5.03
C PHE A 120 -19.02 -1.31 -4.43
N ILE A 121 -20.03 -0.45 -4.27
CA ILE A 121 -21.41 -0.89 -4.05
C ILE A 121 -22.08 -0.91 -5.42
N ALA A 122 -22.15 -2.08 -6.06
CA ALA A 122 -22.95 -2.26 -7.27
C ALA A 122 -24.42 -2.41 -6.86
N GLN A 123 -25.19 -1.34 -6.93
CA GLN A 123 -26.64 -1.41 -6.76
C GLN A 123 -27.29 -1.65 -8.12
N MET A 124 -27.69 -2.90 -8.39
CA MET A 124 -28.50 -3.23 -9.56
C MET A 124 -29.97 -2.91 -9.24
N ALA A 125 -30.52 -1.87 -9.87
CA ALA A 125 -31.96 -1.64 -9.85
C ALA A 125 -32.62 -2.59 -10.86
N ALA A 126 -33.50 -3.48 -10.38
CA ALA A 126 -34.40 -4.19 -11.25
C ALA A 126 -35.47 -3.21 -11.73
N ASN A 127 -35.43 -2.83 -13.02
CA ASN A 127 -36.58 -2.17 -13.65
C ASN A 127 -37.69 -3.21 -13.79
N SER A 128 -38.62 -3.20 -12.86
CA SER A 128 -39.95 -3.79 -13.05
C SER A 128 -40.66 -2.95 -14.12
N GLY A 129 -40.56 -3.39 -15.38
CA GLY A 129 -41.29 -2.79 -16.49
C GLY A 129 -42.80 -2.81 -16.23
N ILE A 130 -43.44 -1.69 -16.55
CA ILE A 130 -44.90 -1.52 -16.67
C ILE A 130 -45.33 -2.14 -17.99
#